data_AF-A0A353E1C3-F1
#
_entry.id   AF-A0A353E1C3-F1
#
_cell.length_a   1.000
_cell.length_b   1.000
_cell.length_c   1.000
_cell.angle_alpha   90.00
_cell.angle_beta   90.00
_cell.angle_gamma   90.00
#
_symmetry.space_group_name_H-M   'P 1'
#
loop_
_entity.id
_entity.type
_entity.pdbx_description
1 polymer ?
#
loop_
_entity_poly.entity_id
_entity_poly.type
_entity_poly.pdbx_seq_one_letter_code
_entity_poly.pdbx_strand_id
1 'polypeptide(L)'
;MDHLILHDFQLVDHTGTVTRWGTYRPEDLNHHPDWWVERGLKSLSMLAYLAVASHITGDARYLEIQQRLIQDHAYDTNAMIYKIHRGLGSGNQSDDEMAFMCYYSLLKYTPAGSFRDRMLTSFYAAWRNEAPEGNPFFHFAYASQVHGTEVTDPWGRYSLMPSGDWLKDSMNTLKGFPLDRLNWASQNSHRLDIMALPPNNSIDLLQEDTRLRGHLKSGKVLPVENTHFNHWNTDPWSLDYGGSGNTLASGTVFLLPYYMGLYHGYIRGESGR
;
A
#
# COMPACT_ATOMS: atom_id res chain seq x y z
N MET A 1 -14.32 -14.14 -6.73
CA MET A 1 -14.76 -14.17 -5.32
C MET A 1 -15.39 -15.52 -4.98
N ASP A 2 -16.42 -15.95 -5.73
CA ASP A 2 -17.07 -17.26 -5.53
C ASP A 2 -16.11 -18.43 -5.45
N HIS A 3 -15.11 -18.48 -6.32
CA HIS A 3 -14.06 -19.50 -6.27
C HIS A 3 -13.37 -19.57 -4.91
N LEU A 4 -12.93 -18.42 -4.37
CA LEU A 4 -12.31 -18.39 -3.04
C LEU A 4 -13.30 -18.86 -1.98
N ILE A 5 -14.55 -18.37 -1.98
CA ILE A 5 -15.57 -18.75 -0.98
C ILE A 5 -15.87 -20.25 -1.01
N LEU A 6 -16.03 -20.83 -2.21
CA LEU A 6 -16.28 -22.26 -2.41
C LEU A 6 -15.12 -23.13 -1.90
N HIS A 7 -13.91 -22.59 -1.94
CA HIS A 7 -12.69 -23.25 -1.50
C HIS A 7 -12.19 -22.70 -0.15
N ASP A 8 -13.11 -22.36 0.75
CA ASP A 8 -12.80 -21.90 2.11
C ASP A 8 -11.76 -20.77 2.13
N PHE A 9 -11.95 -19.76 1.29
CA PHE A 9 -11.06 -18.61 1.11
C PHE A 9 -9.65 -18.96 0.61
N GLN A 10 -9.51 -20.03 -0.17
CA GLN A 10 -8.26 -20.42 -0.81
C GLN A 10 -8.35 -20.35 -2.35
N LEU A 11 -7.28 -19.87 -2.98
CA LEU A 11 -7.12 -19.90 -4.43
C LEU A 11 -6.57 -21.27 -4.83
N VAL A 12 -7.50 -22.11 -5.25
CA VAL A 12 -7.23 -23.47 -5.74
C VAL A 12 -7.07 -23.44 -7.26
N ASP A 13 -5.99 -24.05 -7.75
CA ASP A 13 -5.70 -24.17 -9.18
C ASP A 13 -6.63 -25.22 -9.85
N HIS A 14 -6.66 -25.25 -11.19
CA HIS A 14 -7.40 -26.24 -11.97
C HIS A 14 -6.98 -27.69 -11.67
N THR A 15 -5.79 -27.89 -11.09
CA THR A 15 -5.27 -29.17 -10.59
C THR A 15 -5.83 -29.59 -9.23
N GLY A 16 -6.62 -28.73 -8.57
CA GLY A 16 -7.11 -28.95 -7.21
C GLY A 16 -6.10 -28.61 -6.11
N THR A 17 -4.92 -28.09 -6.47
CA THR A 17 -3.88 -27.71 -5.52
C THR A 17 -4.02 -26.26 -5.06
N VAL A 18 -3.82 -26.00 -3.77
CA VAL A 18 -3.81 -24.64 -3.23
C VAL A 18 -2.54 -23.94 -3.70
N THR A 19 -2.70 -22.75 -4.28
CA THR A 19 -1.53 -21.92 -4.64
C THR A 19 -0.78 -21.48 -3.39
N ARG A 20 0.55 -21.43 -3.46
CA ARG A 20 1.41 -21.12 -2.31
C ARG A 20 0.99 -19.86 -1.55
N TRP A 21 0.64 -18.80 -2.26
CA TRP A 21 0.31 -17.49 -1.68
C TRP A 21 -1.19 -17.21 -1.59
N GLY A 22 -2.03 -18.02 -2.22
CA GLY A 22 -3.47 -17.77 -2.30
C GLY A 22 -4.25 -18.33 -1.13
N THR A 23 -3.77 -18.20 0.11
CA THR A 23 -4.57 -18.53 1.29
C THR A 23 -5.07 -17.26 2.00
N TYR A 24 -6.34 -17.29 2.39
CA TYR A 24 -7.00 -16.21 3.13
C TYR A 24 -7.96 -16.76 4.19
N ARG A 25 -7.86 -18.05 4.52
CA ARG A 25 -8.80 -18.75 5.40
C ARG A 25 -8.50 -18.51 6.88
N PRO A 26 -9.52 -18.46 7.76
CA PRO A 26 -9.30 -18.13 9.16
C PRO A 26 -8.33 -19.07 9.88
N GLU A 27 -8.41 -20.37 9.62
CA GLU A 27 -7.55 -21.38 10.25
C GLU A 27 -6.06 -21.10 9.99
N ASP A 28 -5.70 -20.81 8.74
CA ASP A 28 -4.31 -20.52 8.38
C ASP A 28 -3.87 -19.19 8.98
N LEU A 29 -4.67 -18.13 8.82
CA LEU A 29 -4.26 -16.80 9.25
C LEU A 29 -4.18 -16.67 10.77
N ASN A 30 -5.01 -17.39 11.52
CA ASN A 30 -5.10 -17.22 12.98
C ASN A 30 -4.35 -18.31 13.77
N HIS A 31 -4.10 -19.49 13.19
CA HIS A 31 -3.52 -20.61 13.94
C HIS A 31 -2.26 -21.22 13.30
N HIS A 32 -2.01 -21.00 12.01
CA HIS A 32 -0.83 -21.56 11.37
C HIS A 32 0.39 -20.62 11.54
N PRO A 33 1.53 -21.12 12.07
CA PRO A 33 2.64 -20.28 12.48
C PRO A 33 3.27 -19.50 11.33
N ASP A 34 3.28 -20.03 10.10
CA ASP A 34 3.94 -19.38 8.96
C ASP A 34 3.23 -18.13 8.44
N TRP A 35 1.93 -17.95 8.73
CA TRP A 35 1.14 -16.83 8.18
C TRP A 35 1.12 -15.59 9.08
N TRP A 36 1.83 -15.61 10.21
CA TRP A 36 1.81 -14.53 11.17
C TRP A 36 2.23 -13.16 10.60
N VAL A 37 3.18 -13.14 9.65
CA VAL A 37 3.65 -11.91 8.98
C VAL A 37 2.58 -11.33 8.06
N GLU A 38 1.90 -12.18 7.28
CA GLU A 38 0.96 -11.77 6.24
C GLU A 38 -0.50 -11.72 6.72
N ARG A 39 -0.77 -12.15 7.97
CA ARG A 39 -2.11 -12.22 8.56
C ARG A 39 -2.90 -10.92 8.37
N GLY A 40 -2.29 -9.79 8.69
CA GLY A 40 -2.96 -8.49 8.63
C GLY A 40 -3.34 -8.11 7.21
N LEU A 41 -2.38 -8.16 6.29
CA LEU A 41 -2.56 -7.83 4.88
C LEU A 41 -3.59 -8.75 4.21
N LYS A 42 -3.55 -10.05 4.50
CA LYS A 42 -4.49 -11.02 3.93
C LYS A 42 -5.90 -10.85 4.47
N SER A 43 -6.05 -10.57 5.76
CA SER A 43 -7.36 -10.19 6.32
C SER A 43 -7.88 -8.91 5.67
N LEU A 44 -7.07 -7.86 5.57
CA LEU A 44 -7.43 -6.61 4.87
C LEU A 44 -7.84 -6.87 3.42
N SER A 45 -7.06 -7.69 2.71
CA SER A 45 -7.33 -8.06 1.31
C SER A 45 -8.67 -8.76 1.16
N MET A 46 -8.95 -9.77 1.99
CA MET A 46 -10.23 -10.48 1.93
C MET A 46 -11.42 -9.57 2.22
N LEU A 47 -11.31 -8.69 3.23
CA LEU A 47 -12.34 -7.71 3.53
C LEU A 47 -12.58 -6.76 2.35
N ALA A 48 -11.51 -6.27 1.71
CA ALA A 48 -11.59 -5.42 0.53
C ALA A 48 -12.23 -6.16 -0.66
N TYR A 49 -11.79 -7.38 -0.96
CA TYR A 49 -12.31 -8.16 -2.10
C TYR A 49 -13.81 -8.42 -1.99
N LEU A 50 -14.30 -8.75 -0.78
CA LEU A 50 -15.72 -8.95 -0.52
C LEU A 50 -16.53 -7.65 -0.68
N ALA A 51 -16.00 -6.52 -0.20
CA ALA A 51 -16.63 -5.20 -0.37
C ALA A 51 -16.76 -4.81 -1.84
N VAL A 52 -15.68 -4.99 -2.62
CA VAL A 52 -15.68 -4.75 -4.07
C VAL A 52 -16.66 -5.69 -4.77
N ALA A 53 -16.64 -6.99 -4.45
CA ALA A 53 -17.54 -7.97 -5.05
C ALA A 53 -19.01 -7.61 -4.81
N SER A 54 -19.37 -7.22 -3.57
CA SER A 54 -20.73 -6.75 -3.26
C SER A 54 -21.09 -5.50 -4.06
N HIS A 55 -20.21 -4.49 -4.12
CA HIS A 55 -20.47 -3.27 -4.86
C HIS A 55 -20.70 -3.51 -6.36
N ILE A 56 -19.86 -4.34 -6.99
CA ILE A 56 -19.91 -4.59 -8.43
C ILE A 56 -21.11 -5.46 -8.82
N THR A 57 -21.48 -6.43 -7.99
CA THR A 57 -22.55 -7.39 -8.31
C THR A 57 -23.92 -6.99 -7.77
N GLY A 58 -23.96 -6.15 -6.74
CA GLY A 58 -25.17 -5.86 -5.97
C GLY A 58 -25.60 -6.97 -5.01
N ASP A 59 -24.82 -8.03 -4.87
CA ASP A 59 -25.16 -9.18 -4.02
C ASP A 59 -24.71 -8.94 -2.57
N ALA A 60 -25.68 -8.97 -1.65
CA ALA A 60 -25.46 -8.73 -0.23
C ALA A 60 -24.70 -9.87 0.47
N ARG A 61 -24.70 -11.10 -0.10
CA ARG A 61 -24.06 -12.27 0.54
C ARG A 61 -22.58 -12.05 0.82
N TYR A 62 -21.89 -11.27 -0.01
CA TYR A 62 -20.47 -11.00 0.19
C TYR A 62 -20.22 -10.15 1.46
N LEU A 63 -21.12 -9.21 1.78
CA LEU A 63 -21.03 -8.44 3.01
C LEU A 63 -21.46 -9.27 4.23
N GLU A 64 -22.40 -10.18 4.08
CA GLU A 64 -22.74 -11.15 5.14
C GLU A 64 -21.53 -12.02 5.49
N ILE A 65 -20.81 -12.52 4.47
CA ILE A 65 -19.56 -13.26 4.65
C ILE A 65 -18.48 -12.38 5.29
N GLN A 66 -18.33 -11.14 4.83
CA GLN A 66 -17.40 -10.18 5.42
C GLN A 66 -17.68 -9.98 6.92
N GLN A 67 -18.95 -9.80 7.30
CA GLN A 67 -19.35 -9.65 8.69
C GLN A 67 -19.05 -10.89 9.53
N ARG A 68 -19.24 -12.10 8.97
CA ARG A 68 -18.85 -13.34 9.66
C ARG A 68 -17.33 -13.42 9.89
N LEU A 69 -16.51 -13.08 8.89
CA LEU A 69 -15.04 -13.03 9.07
C LEU A 69 -14.61 -12.01 10.14
N ILE A 70 -15.32 -10.89 10.25
CA ILE A 70 -15.09 -9.89 11.28
C ILE A 70 -15.47 -10.44 12.67
N GLN A 71 -16.70 -10.96 12.81
CA GLN A 71 -17.27 -11.34 14.11
C GLN A 71 -16.67 -12.62 14.66
N ASP A 72 -16.51 -13.64 13.81
CA ASP A 72 -16.13 -14.99 14.22
C ASP A 72 -14.60 -15.17 14.21
N HIS A 73 -13.88 -14.36 13.42
CA HIS A 73 -12.45 -14.57 13.15
C HIS A 73 -11.58 -13.30 13.28
N ALA A 74 -12.15 -12.18 13.73
CA ALA A 74 -11.44 -10.94 14.03
C ALA A 74 -10.63 -10.37 12.86
N TYR A 75 -11.11 -10.51 11.63
CA TYR A 75 -10.38 -10.04 10.43
C TYR A 75 -10.16 -8.52 10.44
N ASP A 76 -11.06 -7.74 11.03
CA ASP A 76 -10.90 -6.31 11.19
C ASP A 76 -9.76 -5.96 12.18
N THR A 77 -9.61 -6.76 13.23
CA THR A 77 -8.53 -6.60 14.22
C THR A 77 -7.19 -7.01 13.62
N ASN A 78 -7.15 -8.12 12.88
CA ASN A 78 -5.98 -8.52 12.10
C ASN A 78 -5.55 -7.39 11.13
N ALA A 79 -6.52 -6.81 10.41
CA ALA A 79 -6.27 -5.74 9.45
C ALA A 79 -5.79 -4.42 10.08
N MET A 80 -5.86 -4.24 11.42
CA MET A 80 -5.35 -3.03 12.09
C MET A 80 -3.84 -2.85 11.90
N ILE A 81 -3.09 -3.96 11.76
CA ILE A 81 -1.67 -3.96 11.44
C ILE A 81 -1.51 -4.77 10.15
N TYR A 82 -1.63 -4.11 8.99
CA TYR A 82 -1.56 -4.81 7.70
C TYR A 82 -0.19 -5.46 7.47
N LYS A 83 0.89 -4.78 7.87
CA LYS A 83 2.27 -5.23 7.75
C LYS A 83 3.00 -5.00 9.06
N ILE A 84 3.98 -5.85 9.35
CA ILE A 84 4.87 -5.65 10.49
C ILE A 84 5.86 -4.55 10.12
N HIS A 85 5.71 -3.38 10.74
CA HIS A 85 6.60 -2.25 10.56
C HIS A 85 7.72 -2.25 11.61
N ARG A 86 8.96 -2.10 11.17
CA ARG A 86 10.16 -1.90 12.00
C ARG A 86 10.85 -0.56 11.74
N GLY A 87 10.16 0.33 11.03
CA GLY A 87 10.66 1.64 10.60
C GLY A 87 10.40 1.86 9.11
N LEU A 88 10.78 3.05 8.65
CA LEU A 88 10.69 3.45 7.25
C LEU A 88 11.39 2.45 6.33
N GLY A 89 10.73 2.04 5.25
CA GLY A 89 11.27 1.08 4.30
C GLY A 89 11.33 -0.37 4.77
N SER A 90 10.94 -0.70 6.00
CA SER A 90 10.92 -2.10 6.44
C SER A 90 9.81 -2.91 5.79
N GLY A 91 10.02 -4.23 5.71
CA GLY A 91 9.05 -5.14 5.12
C GLY A 91 9.06 -5.12 3.59
N ASN A 92 8.27 -6.00 3.00
CA ASN A 92 8.11 -6.11 1.57
C ASN A 92 7.25 -4.96 1.01
N GLN A 93 7.71 -4.35 -0.08
CA GLN A 93 7.13 -3.13 -0.66
C GLN A 93 5.93 -3.42 -1.56
N SER A 94 5.79 -4.65 -2.06
CA SER A 94 4.55 -5.07 -2.73
C SER A 94 3.37 -5.14 -1.77
N ASP A 95 3.64 -5.38 -0.48
CA ASP A 95 2.60 -5.47 0.53
C ASP A 95 1.95 -4.10 0.77
N ASP A 96 2.74 -3.02 0.69
CA ASP A 96 2.27 -1.65 0.76
C ASP A 96 1.42 -1.27 -0.44
N GLU A 97 1.91 -1.55 -1.66
CA GLU A 97 1.14 -1.30 -2.88
C GLU A 97 -0.23 -2.01 -2.82
N MET A 98 -0.25 -3.28 -2.39
CA MET A 98 -1.48 -4.05 -2.22
C MET A 98 -2.36 -3.48 -1.10
N ALA A 99 -1.80 -3.13 0.05
CA ALA A 99 -2.55 -2.58 1.18
C ALA A 99 -3.25 -1.27 0.79
N PHE A 100 -2.56 -0.34 0.13
CA PHE A 100 -3.14 0.94 -0.28
C PHE A 100 -4.29 0.76 -1.29
N MET A 101 -4.18 -0.19 -2.23
CA MET A 101 -5.29 -0.57 -3.11
C MET A 101 -6.47 -1.16 -2.32
N CYS A 102 -6.18 -2.02 -1.33
CA CYS A 102 -7.21 -2.63 -0.49
C CYS A 102 -7.90 -1.59 0.40
N TYR A 103 -7.17 -0.70 1.07
CA TYR A 103 -7.76 0.38 1.86
C TYR A 103 -8.62 1.32 1.01
N TYR A 104 -8.10 1.76 -0.13
CA TYR A 104 -8.85 2.65 -1.02
C TYR A 104 -10.19 2.05 -1.43
N SER A 105 -10.19 0.79 -1.86
CA SER A 105 -11.40 0.10 -2.32
C SER A 105 -12.35 -0.28 -1.16
N LEU A 106 -11.82 -0.83 -0.06
CA LEU A 106 -12.60 -1.17 1.13
C LEU A 106 -13.30 0.06 1.69
N LEU A 107 -12.56 1.14 1.93
CA LEU A 107 -13.12 2.36 2.49
C LEU A 107 -14.10 3.00 1.50
N LYS A 108 -13.83 3.05 0.20
CA LYS A 108 -14.79 3.61 -0.77
C LYS A 108 -16.18 2.96 -0.69
N TYR A 109 -16.26 1.68 -0.34
CA TYR A 109 -17.52 0.92 -0.28
C TYR A 109 -18.03 0.64 1.14
N THR A 110 -17.32 1.11 2.17
CA THR A 110 -17.73 0.91 3.57
C THR A 110 -18.42 2.17 4.11
N PRO A 111 -19.69 2.11 4.53
CA PRO A 111 -20.40 3.22 5.16
C PRO A 111 -19.69 3.74 6.41
N ALA A 112 -20.03 4.96 6.84
CA ALA A 112 -19.55 5.51 8.11
C ALA A 112 -19.98 4.63 9.30
N GLY A 113 -19.07 4.44 10.25
CA GLY A 113 -19.30 3.59 11.43
C GLY A 113 -18.00 3.04 11.99
N SER A 114 -18.09 2.32 13.12
CA SER A 114 -16.92 1.89 13.89
C SER A 114 -15.94 1.01 13.11
N PHE A 115 -16.43 0.15 12.20
CA PHE A 115 -15.56 -0.64 11.33
C PHE A 115 -14.76 0.24 10.37
N ARG A 116 -15.40 1.24 9.75
CA ARG A 116 -14.71 2.20 8.88
C ARG A 116 -13.67 2.99 9.66
N ASP A 117 -13.99 3.44 10.87
CA ASP A 117 -13.07 4.22 11.70
C ASP A 117 -11.83 3.41 12.10
N ARG A 118 -11.99 2.11 12.40
CA ARG A 118 -10.87 1.17 12.61
C ARG A 118 -9.99 1.08 11.36
N MET A 119 -10.60 0.85 10.19
CA MET A 119 -9.86 0.75 8.93
C MET A 119 -9.17 2.05 8.53
N LEU A 120 -9.77 3.21 8.82
CA LEU A 120 -9.14 4.52 8.62
C LEU A 120 -7.95 4.73 9.56
N THR A 121 -8.06 4.29 10.81
CA THR A 121 -6.97 4.35 11.79
C THR A 121 -5.80 3.50 11.34
N SER A 122 -6.09 2.29 10.86
CA SER A 122 -5.09 1.40 10.27
C SER A 122 -4.44 2.00 9.02
N PHE A 123 -5.24 2.58 8.11
CA PHE A 123 -4.74 3.24 6.92
C PHE A 123 -3.88 4.46 7.24
N TYR A 124 -4.22 5.21 8.30
CA TYR A 124 -3.40 6.32 8.78
C TYR A 124 -2.03 5.86 9.26
N ALA A 125 -1.96 4.74 9.99
CA ALA A 125 -0.69 4.17 10.41
C ALA A 125 0.18 3.77 9.19
N ALA A 126 -0.43 3.12 8.19
CA ALA A 126 0.22 2.79 6.92
C ALA A 126 0.74 4.06 6.21
N TRP A 127 -0.13 5.05 6.00
CA TRP A 127 0.21 6.30 5.34
C TRP A 127 1.34 7.05 6.06
N ARG A 128 1.35 7.09 7.39
CA ARG A 128 2.44 7.73 8.13
C ARG A 128 3.79 7.05 7.92
N ASN A 129 3.80 5.73 7.74
CA ASN A 129 5.04 4.98 7.48
C ASN A 129 5.54 5.21 6.04
N GLU A 130 4.62 5.24 5.06
CA GLU A 130 4.99 5.32 3.64
C GLU A 130 5.03 6.75 3.06
N ALA A 131 4.54 7.77 3.79
CA ALA A 131 4.56 9.17 3.33
C ALA A 131 5.97 9.69 2.93
N PRO A 132 7.08 9.31 3.61
CA PRO A 132 8.42 9.72 3.20
C PRO A 132 8.88 9.20 1.83
N GLU A 133 8.17 8.23 1.25
CA GLU A 133 8.45 7.73 -0.10
C GLU A 133 7.98 8.69 -1.20
N GLY A 134 7.15 9.68 -0.86
CA GLY A 134 6.66 10.66 -1.84
C GLY A 134 5.81 10.03 -2.95
N ASN A 135 5.25 8.85 -2.71
CA ASN A 135 4.47 8.11 -3.69
C ASN A 135 3.09 8.79 -3.89
N PRO A 136 2.81 9.35 -5.09
CA PRO A 136 1.59 10.10 -5.33
C PRO A 136 0.34 9.22 -5.28
N PHE A 137 0.43 7.94 -5.64
CA PHE A 137 -0.70 7.02 -5.54
C PHE A 137 -1.09 6.82 -4.07
N PHE A 138 -0.10 6.58 -3.21
CA PHE A 138 -0.32 6.38 -1.78
C PHE A 138 -0.93 7.62 -1.11
N HIS A 139 -0.37 8.78 -1.42
CA HIS A 139 -0.87 10.06 -0.94
C HIS A 139 -2.32 10.35 -1.36
N PHE A 140 -2.65 10.20 -2.64
CA PHE A 140 -4.00 10.49 -3.11
C PHE A 140 -5.03 9.46 -2.66
N ALA A 141 -4.65 8.17 -2.63
CA ALA A 141 -5.50 7.10 -2.11
C ALA A 141 -5.88 7.40 -0.65
N TYR A 142 -4.91 7.74 0.19
CA TYR A 142 -5.16 8.11 1.59
C TYR A 142 -5.98 9.39 1.72
N ALA A 143 -5.53 10.49 1.12
CA ALA A 143 -6.17 11.80 1.23
C ALA A 143 -7.65 11.77 0.82
N SER A 144 -8.01 10.93 -0.16
CA SER A 144 -9.39 10.79 -0.63
C SER A 144 -10.37 10.22 0.41
N GLN A 145 -9.86 9.57 1.45
CA GLN A 145 -10.69 8.86 2.44
C GLN A 145 -10.89 9.64 3.74
N VAL A 146 -10.11 10.69 3.99
CA VAL A 146 -9.95 11.29 5.33
C VAL A 146 -10.37 12.76 5.43
N HIS A 147 -10.88 13.36 4.36
CA HIS A 147 -11.29 14.76 4.38
C HIS A 147 -12.37 15.01 5.44
N GLY A 148 -12.09 15.90 6.40
CA GLY A 148 -12.99 16.22 7.51
C GLY A 148 -13.25 15.04 8.47
N THR A 149 -12.38 14.03 8.45
CA THR A 149 -12.52 12.84 9.28
C THR A 149 -11.67 12.93 10.53
N GLU A 150 -12.29 12.61 11.66
CA GLU A 150 -11.64 12.51 12.96
C GLU A 150 -11.99 11.16 13.57
N VAL A 151 -11.01 10.55 14.23
CA VAL A 151 -11.20 9.31 14.98
C VAL A 151 -11.03 9.57 16.46
N THR A 152 -11.80 8.84 17.27
CA THR A 152 -11.73 8.91 18.72
C THR A 152 -11.19 7.61 19.25
N ASP A 153 -10.21 7.69 20.14
CA ASP A 153 -9.73 6.58 20.95
C ASP A 153 -9.90 6.91 22.45
N PRO A 154 -9.51 6.03 23.38
CA PRO A 154 -9.64 6.29 24.82
C PRO A 154 -8.90 7.54 25.35
N TRP A 155 -7.97 8.11 24.59
CA TRP A 155 -7.11 9.22 24.99
C TRP A 155 -7.46 10.54 24.31
N GLY A 156 -8.27 10.54 23.25
CA GLY A 156 -8.75 11.78 22.63
C GLY A 156 -9.37 11.63 21.25
N ARG A 157 -9.57 12.78 20.61
CA ARG A 157 -10.06 12.92 19.24
C ARG A 157 -8.93 13.46 18.36
N TYR A 158 -8.67 12.78 17.26
CA TYR A 158 -7.52 13.03 16.41
C TYR A 158 -7.95 13.26 14.97
N SER A 159 -7.40 14.29 14.35
CA SER A 159 -7.57 14.52 12.91
C SER A 159 -6.72 13.54 12.12
N LEU A 160 -7.34 12.88 11.15
CA LEU A 160 -6.64 12.03 10.19
C LEU A 160 -6.22 12.77 8.92
N MET A 161 -6.36 14.10 8.89
CA MET A 161 -5.94 14.88 7.73
C MET A 161 -4.44 14.64 7.43
N PRO A 162 -4.06 14.44 6.16
CA PRO A 162 -2.66 14.20 5.82
C PRO A 162 -1.82 15.43 6.20
N SER A 163 -0.76 15.21 6.97
CA SER A 163 0.14 16.25 7.47
C SER A 163 1.40 16.40 6.61
N GLY A 164 2.16 17.48 6.82
CA GLY A 164 3.41 17.73 6.10
C GLY A 164 3.22 18.10 4.62
N ASP A 165 4.28 17.91 3.84
CA ASP A 165 4.38 18.35 2.44
C ASP A 165 3.83 17.34 1.41
N TRP A 166 2.97 16.41 1.84
CA TRP A 166 2.52 15.26 1.03
C TRP A 166 2.06 15.65 -0.39
N LEU A 167 1.30 16.74 -0.53
CA LEU A 167 0.81 17.18 -1.84
C LEU A 167 1.95 17.71 -2.71
N LYS A 168 2.87 18.47 -2.12
CA LYS A 168 4.06 18.98 -2.80
C LYS A 168 4.98 17.83 -3.23
N ASP A 169 5.17 16.83 -2.37
CA ASP A 169 5.95 15.64 -2.67
C ASP A 169 5.32 14.87 -3.84
N SER A 170 4.00 14.63 -3.81
CA SER A 170 3.28 14.00 -4.92
C SER A 170 3.46 14.76 -6.23
N MET A 171 3.38 16.09 -6.19
CA MET A 171 3.56 16.93 -7.39
C MET A 171 4.99 16.89 -7.91
N ASN A 172 5.98 16.87 -7.03
CA ASN A 172 7.38 16.76 -7.40
C ASN A 172 7.64 15.40 -8.07
N THR A 173 7.17 14.29 -7.46
CA THR A 173 7.28 12.96 -8.05
C THR A 173 6.61 12.88 -9.42
N LEU A 174 5.40 13.41 -9.59
CA LEU A 174 4.75 13.40 -10.90
C LEU A 174 5.52 14.21 -11.95
N LYS A 175 6.03 15.40 -11.60
CA LYS A 175 6.81 16.25 -12.51
C LYS A 175 8.19 15.67 -12.83
N GLY A 176 8.75 14.90 -11.91
CA GLY A 176 10.09 14.32 -12.03
C GLY A 176 10.17 13.07 -12.91
N PHE A 177 9.04 12.40 -13.16
CA PHE A 177 9.07 11.19 -13.97
C PHE A 177 9.68 11.46 -15.36
N PRO A 178 10.71 10.70 -15.78
CA PRO A 178 11.30 10.88 -17.10
C PRO A 178 10.29 10.49 -18.19
N LEU A 179 10.34 11.25 -19.30
CA LEU A 179 9.52 10.95 -20.48
C LEU A 179 9.97 9.65 -21.15
N ASP A 180 11.29 9.41 -21.22
CA ASP A 180 11.86 8.16 -21.66
C ASP A 180 11.98 7.20 -20.47
N ARG A 181 11.01 6.29 -20.39
CA ARG A 181 10.93 5.30 -19.31
C ARG A 181 11.92 4.14 -19.47
N LEU A 182 13.05 4.35 -20.14
CA LEU A 182 14.07 3.32 -20.35
C LEU A 182 14.78 2.99 -19.03
N ASN A 183 15.19 1.72 -18.87
CA ASN A 183 15.91 1.25 -17.69
C ASN A 183 17.39 1.64 -17.71
N TRP A 184 17.67 2.94 -17.68
CA TRP A 184 19.02 3.43 -17.48
C TRP A 184 19.52 3.06 -16.07
N ALA A 185 20.76 2.58 -16.00
CA ALA A 185 21.40 2.34 -14.72
C ALA A 185 21.72 3.66 -14.02
N SER A 186 21.48 3.71 -12.71
CA SER A 186 21.74 4.88 -11.86
C SER A 186 22.48 4.42 -10.61
N GLN A 187 23.63 5.04 -10.33
CA GLN A 187 24.37 4.83 -9.09
C GLN A 187 24.26 6.08 -8.23
N ASN A 188 23.67 5.97 -7.04
CA ASN A 188 23.50 7.08 -6.11
C ASN A 188 24.26 6.85 -4.79
N SER A 189 24.67 5.62 -4.48
CA SER A 189 25.31 5.25 -3.20
C SER A 189 26.59 6.04 -2.87
N HIS A 190 27.23 6.66 -3.86
CA HIS A 190 28.42 7.49 -3.69
C HIS A 190 28.11 8.92 -3.21
N ARG A 191 26.84 9.34 -3.16
CA ARG A 191 26.48 10.72 -2.82
C ARG A 191 26.69 11.02 -1.34
N LEU A 192 27.22 12.22 -1.05
CA LEU A 192 27.54 12.67 0.31
C LEU A 192 26.31 13.16 1.12
N ASP A 193 25.16 13.30 0.47
CA ASP A 193 23.91 13.76 1.09
C ASP A 193 22.98 12.61 1.50
N ILE A 194 23.43 11.35 1.35
CA ILE A 194 22.69 10.16 1.73
C ILE A 194 23.01 9.73 3.16
N MET A 195 21.96 9.32 3.87
CA MET A 195 22.03 8.63 5.16
C MET A 195 21.61 7.17 4.97
N ALA A 196 22.42 6.23 5.46
CA ALA A 196 22.08 4.82 5.42
C ALA A 196 20.88 4.52 6.32
N LEU A 197 19.99 3.62 5.88
CA LEU A 197 18.94 3.12 6.75
C LEU A 197 19.54 2.27 7.89
N PRO A 198 19.01 2.39 9.13
CA PRO A 198 19.42 1.50 10.21
C PRO A 198 19.13 0.03 9.87
N PRO A 199 19.95 -0.94 10.34
CA PRO A 199 19.71 -2.36 10.09
C PRO A 199 18.33 -2.87 10.54
N ASN A 200 17.74 -2.24 11.56
CA ASN A 200 16.39 -2.57 12.04
C ASN A 200 15.29 -2.30 10.99
N ASN A 201 15.56 -1.45 10.00
CA ASN A 201 14.65 -1.12 8.90
C ASN A 201 14.72 -2.14 7.74
N SER A 202 15.30 -3.32 7.98
CA SER A 202 15.47 -4.33 6.94
C SER A 202 14.15 -4.78 6.32
N ILE A 203 14.24 -5.32 5.10
CA ILE A 203 13.10 -5.88 4.38
C ILE A 203 12.60 -7.13 5.11
N ASP A 204 13.51 -8.00 5.54
CA ASP A 204 13.19 -9.26 6.23
C ASP A 204 13.62 -9.22 7.71
N LEU A 205 12.85 -9.85 8.59
CA LEU A 205 13.15 -9.88 10.02
C LEU A 205 14.39 -10.70 10.35
N LEU A 206 14.59 -11.80 9.63
CA LEU A 206 15.60 -12.82 9.89
C LEU A 206 16.80 -12.71 8.95
N GLN A 207 16.73 -11.85 7.94
CA GLN A 207 17.80 -11.65 6.97
C GLN A 207 18.22 -10.18 6.90
N GLU A 208 19.53 -9.97 6.80
CA GLU A 208 20.08 -8.65 6.53
C GLU A 208 19.80 -8.25 5.08
N ASP A 209 19.66 -6.94 4.86
CA ASP A 209 19.48 -6.41 3.52
C ASP A 209 20.77 -6.61 2.71
N THR A 210 20.62 -7.18 1.52
CA THR A 210 21.73 -7.41 0.59
C THR A 210 22.07 -6.17 -0.25
N ARG A 211 21.20 -5.15 -0.25
CA ARG A 211 21.35 -3.93 -1.04
C ARG A 211 21.68 -2.75 -0.13
N LEU A 212 22.45 -1.80 -0.64
CA LEU A 212 22.61 -0.51 0.03
C LEU A 212 21.32 0.28 -0.04
N ARG A 213 20.76 0.58 1.12
CA ARG A 213 19.52 1.33 1.27
C ARG A 213 19.73 2.58 2.12
N GLY A 214 19.00 3.64 1.81
CA GLY A 214 19.18 4.92 2.47
C GLY A 214 18.16 5.96 2.04
N HIS A 215 18.37 7.17 2.53
CA HIS A 215 17.50 8.31 2.29
C HIS A 215 18.27 9.62 2.32
N LEU A 216 17.67 10.69 1.81
CA LEU A 216 18.22 12.04 1.91
C LEU A 216 18.16 12.54 3.37
N LYS A 217 18.94 13.56 3.70
CA LYS A 217 18.89 14.23 5.04
C LYS A 217 17.49 14.71 5.46
N SER A 218 16.57 14.89 4.51
CA SER A 218 15.16 15.22 4.77
C SER A 218 14.36 14.05 5.39
N GLY A 219 14.92 12.84 5.43
CA GLY A 219 14.21 11.61 5.80
C GLY A 219 13.42 10.98 4.66
N LYS A 220 13.49 11.54 3.44
CA LYS A 220 12.75 11.08 2.25
C LYS A 220 13.65 10.30 1.29
N VAL A 221 13.02 9.47 0.48
CA VAL A 221 13.69 8.69 -0.59
C VAL A 221 14.32 9.60 -1.65
N LEU A 222 15.10 9.01 -2.55
CA LEU A 222 15.66 9.74 -3.69
C LEU A 222 14.54 10.27 -4.60
N PRO A 223 14.68 11.48 -5.17
CA PRO A 223 13.74 11.98 -6.16
C PRO A 223 13.64 11.01 -7.34
N VAL A 224 12.44 10.89 -7.90
CA VAL A 224 12.14 9.93 -8.99
C VAL A 224 13.03 10.14 -10.22
N GLU A 225 13.54 11.36 -10.43
CA GLU A 225 14.48 11.67 -11.53
C GLU A 225 15.79 10.86 -11.44
N ASN A 226 16.13 10.36 -10.25
CA ASN A 226 17.36 9.61 -9.99
C ASN A 226 17.13 8.09 -9.83
N THR A 227 15.91 7.62 -10.10
CA THR A 227 15.50 6.23 -9.87
C THR A 227 14.83 5.61 -11.10
N HIS A 228 14.68 4.28 -11.10
CA HIS A 228 13.97 3.58 -12.16
C HIS A 228 13.15 2.40 -11.59
N PHE A 229 11.86 2.31 -11.93
CA PHE A 229 10.98 1.24 -11.47
C PHE A 229 9.73 1.08 -12.33
N ASN A 230 9.22 -0.15 -12.46
CA ASN A 230 8.02 -0.45 -13.27
C ASN A 230 6.69 -0.35 -12.51
N HIS A 231 6.76 -0.51 -11.19
CA HIS A 231 5.61 -0.67 -10.30
C HIS A 231 5.92 0.01 -8.97
N TRP A 232 4.89 0.44 -8.24
CA TRP A 232 5.09 1.08 -6.94
C TRP A 232 5.50 0.10 -5.84
N ASN A 233 5.51 -1.21 -6.11
CA ASN A 233 6.13 -2.22 -5.26
C ASN A 233 7.67 -2.23 -5.24
N THR A 234 8.32 -1.39 -6.06
CA THR A 234 9.79 -1.33 -6.06
C THR A 234 10.26 -0.61 -4.82
N ASP A 235 11.26 -1.17 -4.13
CA ASP A 235 11.87 -0.56 -2.95
C ASP A 235 12.48 0.82 -3.27
N PRO A 236 11.85 1.93 -2.82
CA PRO A 236 12.33 3.27 -3.12
C PRO A 236 13.52 3.68 -2.23
N TRP A 237 13.85 2.87 -1.22
CA TRP A 237 14.99 3.09 -0.34
C TRP A 237 16.29 2.51 -0.90
N SER A 238 16.21 1.65 -1.91
CA SER A 238 17.38 1.16 -2.65
C SER A 238 18.06 2.33 -3.38
N LEU A 239 19.38 2.49 -3.19
CA LEU A 239 20.09 3.67 -3.72
C LEU A 239 20.53 3.48 -5.17
N ASP A 240 20.96 2.27 -5.52
CA ASP A 240 21.51 1.96 -6.84
C ASP A 240 20.51 1.14 -7.65
N TYR A 241 20.27 1.57 -8.89
CA TYR A 241 19.37 0.95 -9.84
C TYR A 241 20.19 0.40 -11.01
N GLY A 242 20.08 -0.91 -11.22
CA GLY A 242 20.66 -1.54 -12.41
C GLY A 242 19.86 -1.21 -13.68
N GLY A 243 20.42 -1.54 -14.83
CA GLY A 243 19.75 -1.31 -16.11
C GLY A 243 20.70 -1.31 -17.30
N SER A 244 20.15 -1.48 -18.50
CA SER A 244 20.89 -1.50 -19.77
C SER A 244 20.31 -0.56 -20.82
N GLY A 245 19.28 0.21 -20.50
CA GLY A 245 18.60 1.13 -21.42
C GLY A 245 17.84 0.44 -22.55
N ASN A 246 17.61 -0.87 -22.48
CA ASN A 246 16.95 -1.67 -23.52
C ASN A 246 15.54 -2.16 -23.13
N THR A 247 15.10 -1.87 -21.91
CA THR A 247 13.75 -2.17 -21.42
C THR A 247 12.99 -0.87 -21.23
N LEU A 248 11.80 -0.77 -21.80
CA LEU A 248 10.89 0.34 -21.60
C LEU A 248 9.90 0.02 -20.48
N ALA A 249 9.87 0.85 -19.45
CA ALA A 249 8.97 0.69 -18.32
C ALA A 249 7.55 1.16 -18.63
N SER A 250 6.56 0.56 -17.96
CA SER A 250 5.16 0.94 -18.10
C SER A 250 4.91 2.37 -17.60
N GLY A 251 4.07 3.11 -18.33
CA GLY A 251 3.61 4.44 -17.92
C GLY A 251 2.58 4.43 -16.78
N THR A 252 2.08 3.25 -16.37
CA THR A 252 1.02 3.13 -15.35
C THR A 252 1.39 3.80 -14.03
N VAL A 253 2.66 3.76 -13.62
CA VAL A 253 3.13 4.41 -12.37
C VAL A 253 2.96 5.94 -12.39
N PHE A 254 2.90 6.56 -13.57
CA PHE A 254 2.54 7.96 -13.73
C PHE A 254 1.02 8.12 -13.92
N LEU A 255 0.44 7.37 -14.86
CA LEU A 255 -0.94 7.56 -15.30
C LEU A 255 -1.95 7.33 -14.16
N LEU A 256 -1.78 6.26 -13.37
CA LEU A 256 -2.68 5.94 -12.26
C LEU A 256 -2.78 7.09 -11.24
N PRO A 257 -1.67 7.53 -10.60
CA PRO A 257 -1.74 8.63 -9.65
C PRO A 257 -2.11 9.97 -10.30
N TYR A 258 -1.69 10.24 -11.53
CA TYR A 258 -2.07 11.47 -12.23
C TYR A 258 -3.59 11.58 -12.42
N TYR A 259 -4.23 10.54 -12.98
CA TYR A 259 -5.68 10.55 -13.16
C TYR A 259 -6.44 10.45 -11.84
N MET A 260 -5.90 9.75 -10.83
CA MET A 260 -6.46 9.77 -9.49
C MET A 260 -6.43 11.18 -8.88
N GLY A 261 -5.32 11.91 -9.07
CA GLY A 261 -5.17 13.29 -8.63
C GLY A 261 -6.16 14.24 -9.33
N LEU A 262 -6.43 14.04 -10.61
CA LEU A 262 -7.48 14.77 -11.35
C LEU A 262 -8.88 14.43 -10.82
N TYR A 263 -9.18 13.13 -10.67
CA TYR A 263 -10.49 12.64 -10.23
C TYR A 263 -10.89 13.17 -8.84
N HIS A 264 -9.94 13.19 -7.89
CA HIS A 264 -10.16 13.72 -6.55
C HIS A 264 -9.89 15.24 -6.42
N GLY A 265 -9.53 15.92 -7.51
CA GLY A 265 -9.34 17.37 -7.53
C GLY A 265 -8.05 17.89 -6.86
N TYR A 266 -7.08 17.01 -6.58
CA TYR A 266 -5.75 17.40 -6.08
C TYR A 266 -4.86 18.01 -7.17
N ILE A 267 -5.10 17.61 -8.42
CA ILE A 267 -4.50 18.20 -9.61
C ILE A 267 -5.59 18.99 -10.31
N ARG A 268 -5.33 20.27 -10.56
CA ARG A 268 -6.20 21.09 -11.40
C ARG A 268 -5.62 21.08 -12.80
N GLY A 269 -6.37 20.55 -13.76
CA GLY A 269 -6.10 20.86 -15.17
C GLY A 269 -6.30 22.35 -15.39
N GLU A 270 -5.58 22.93 -16.34
CA GLU A 270 -6.03 24.22 -16.90
C GLU A 270 -7.42 23.98 -17.47
N SER A 271 -8.43 24.53 -16.81
CA SER A 271 -9.79 24.58 -17.37
C SER A 271 -9.66 25.31 -18.70
N GLY A 272 -9.80 24.57 -19.80
CA GLY A 272 -9.76 25.11 -21.14
C GLY A 272 -10.66 26.34 -21.25
N ARG A 273 -10.08 27.42 -21.77
CA ARG A 273 -10.82 28.55 -22.32
C ARG A 273 -11.59 28.11 -23.56
#